data_AF-A0A938XW31-F1
#
_entry.id   AF-A0A938XW31-F1
#
_cell.length_a   1.000
_cell.length_b   1.000
_cell.length_c   1.000
_cell.angle_alpha   90.00
_cell.angle_beta   90.00
_cell.angle_gamma   90.00
#
_symmetry.space_group_name_H-M   'P 1'
#
loop_
_entity.id
_entity.type
_entity.pdbx_description
1 polymer ?
#
loop_
_entity_poly.entity_id
_entity_poly.type
_entity_poly.pdbx_seq_one_letter_code
_entity_poly.pdbx_strand_id
1 'polypeptide(L)'
;MKVMIISLRSLIIGAIVVFFVLIAGIVFLLQDPLDVSSSYLPEAESVPASSDYVEPFSSEKPELALDVNVDGTTADVKLITQNFTFVDDEAESVEHGKGHAHVYLDGKLVAMTHNPEFVVKNLPEGEHELRVELTYGNHMPYKVERVQLINVK
;
A
#
# COMPACT_ATOMS: atom_id res chain seq x y z
N MET A 1 -55.96 -38.96 -9.88
CA MET A 1 -54.50 -39.22 -9.81
C MET A 1 -53.93 -39.13 -11.21
N LYS A 2 -53.03 -38.19 -11.48
CA LYS A 2 -52.44 -37.99 -12.81
C LYS A 2 -51.01 -38.56 -12.77
N VAL A 3 -50.83 -39.76 -13.29
CA VAL A 3 -49.54 -40.47 -13.29
C VAL A 3 -48.68 -39.85 -14.39
N MET A 4 -47.58 -39.19 -14.01
CA MET A 4 -46.63 -38.60 -14.94
C MET A 4 -45.73 -39.70 -15.50
N ILE A 5 -46.05 -40.21 -16.68
CA ILE A 5 -45.21 -41.17 -17.41
C ILE A 5 -44.11 -40.35 -18.10
N ILE A 6 -42.95 -40.26 -17.47
CA ILE A 6 -41.77 -39.59 -18.05
C ILE A 6 -41.22 -40.50 -19.16
N SER A 7 -41.03 -39.95 -20.35
CA SER A 7 -40.44 -40.72 -21.45
C SER A 7 -38.97 -41.05 -21.15
N LEU A 8 -38.52 -42.26 -21.47
CA LEU A 8 -37.14 -42.70 -21.22
C LEU A 8 -36.10 -41.74 -21.82
N ARG A 9 -36.43 -41.13 -22.97
CA ARG A 9 -35.58 -40.12 -23.63
C ARG A 9 -35.43 -38.84 -22.81
N SER A 10 -36.52 -38.31 -22.24
CA SER A 10 -36.46 -37.12 -21.37
C SER A 10 -35.74 -37.39 -20.05
N LEU A 11 -35.83 -38.61 -19.52
CA LEU A 11 -35.07 -39.03 -18.34
C LEU A 11 -33.56 -39.04 -18.62
N ILE A 12 -33.16 -39.60 -19.77
CA ILE A 12 -31.75 -39.69 -20.19
C ILE A 12 -31.16 -38.29 -20.41
N ILE A 13 -31.87 -37.40 -21.10
CA ILE A 13 -31.39 -36.03 -21.36
C ILE A 13 -31.24 -35.25 -20.04
N GLY A 14 -32.22 -35.35 -19.13
CA GLY A 14 -32.13 -34.71 -17.82
C GLY A 14 -30.93 -35.21 -17.00
N ALA A 15 -30.70 -36.53 -16.99
CA ALA A 15 -29.56 -37.11 -16.29
C ALA A 15 -28.21 -36.65 -16.86
N ILE A 16 -28.09 -36.55 -18.19
CA ILE A 16 -26.87 -36.07 -18.85
C ILE A 16 -26.60 -34.61 -18.48
N VAL A 17 -27.61 -33.73 -18.52
CA VAL A 17 -27.44 -32.31 -18.18
C VAL A 17 -26.98 -32.15 -16.73
N VAL A 18 -27.61 -32.87 -15.78
CA VAL A 18 -27.20 -32.83 -14.37
C VAL A 18 -25.77 -33.32 -14.18
N PHE A 19 -25.38 -34.39 -14.90
CA PHE A 19 -24.03 -34.93 -14.84
C PHE A 19 -22.97 -33.93 -15.34
N PHE A 20 -23.22 -33.25 -16.46
CA PHE A 20 -22.31 -32.23 -16.99
C PHE A 20 -22.14 -31.04 -16.04
N VAL A 21 -23.23 -30.58 -15.41
CA VAL A 21 -23.18 -29.48 -14.43
C VAL A 21 -22.38 -29.90 -13.19
N LEU A 22 -22.56 -31.14 -12.72
CA LEU A 22 -21.79 -31.69 -11.59
C LEU A 22 -20.30 -31.78 -11.91
N ILE A 23 -19.94 -32.27 -13.10
CA ILE A 23 -18.55 -32.34 -13.53
C ILE A 23 -17.93 -30.94 -13.61
N ALA A 24 -18.62 -29.97 -14.23
CA ALA A 24 -18.12 -28.61 -14.34
C ALA A 24 -17.89 -27.97 -12.96
N GLY A 25 -18.81 -28.17 -12.01
CA GLY A 25 -18.65 -27.70 -10.63
C GLY A 25 -17.47 -28.36 -9.91
N ILE A 26 -17.26 -29.66 -10.08
CA ILE A 26 -16.11 -30.38 -9.51
C ILE A 26 -14.80 -29.90 -10.12
N VAL A 27 -14.75 -29.72 -11.45
CA VAL A 27 -13.56 -29.17 -12.13
C VAL A 27 -13.23 -27.77 -11.64
N PHE A 28 -14.25 -26.91 -11.45
CA PHE A 28 -14.05 -25.57 -10.89
C PHE A 28 -13.55 -25.60 -9.44
N LEU A 29 -14.04 -26.54 -8.61
CA LEU A 29 -13.57 -26.73 -7.23
C LEU A 29 -12.17 -27.32 -7.14
N LEU A 30 -11.71 -28.05 -8.16
CA LEU A 30 -10.37 -28.65 -8.23
C LEU A 30 -9.37 -27.77 -9.00
N GLN A 31 -9.79 -26.63 -9.57
CA GLN A 31 -8.85 -25.66 -10.13
C GLN A 31 -8.24 -24.87 -8.97
N ASP A 32 -7.06 -25.29 -8.51
CA ASP A 32 -6.23 -24.48 -7.63
C ASP A 32 -5.84 -23.17 -8.35
N PRO A 33 -6.22 -21.99 -7.85
CA PRO A 33 -5.95 -20.72 -8.53
C PRO A 33 -4.49 -20.27 -8.43
N LEU A 34 -3.57 -21.09 -7.90
CA LEU A 34 -2.18 -20.71 -7.65
C LEU A 34 -1.20 -21.85 -7.95
N ASP A 35 -1.16 -22.31 -9.19
CA ASP A 35 -0.02 -23.09 -9.67
C ASP A 35 1.09 -22.14 -10.17
N VAL A 36 1.79 -21.52 -9.22
CA VAL A 36 3.03 -20.75 -9.45
C VAL A 36 4.24 -21.59 -9.02
N SER A 37 4.32 -22.82 -9.52
CA SER A 37 5.54 -23.66 -9.40
C SER A 37 6.15 -23.93 -10.77
N SER A 38 6.61 -22.88 -11.44
CA SER A 38 7.54 -22.94 -12.57
C SER A 38 8.12 -21.53 -12.72
N SER A 39 9.40 -21.22 -12.43
CA SER A 39 10.61 -22.02 -12.55
C SER A 39 11.69 -21.45 -11.60
N TYR A 40 11.95 -22.09 -10.47
CA TYR A 40 13.19 -21.88 -9.73
C TYR A 40 14.19 -22.91 -10.27
N LEU A 41 15.09 -22.46 -11.15
CA LEU A 41 16.28 -23.22 -11.52
C LEU A 41 17.35 -22.92 -10.45
N PRO A 42 17.76 -23.88 -9.60
CA PRO A 42 18.84 -23.64 -8.67
C PRO A 42 20.15 -23.91 -9.41
N GLU A 43 20.56 -23.04 -10.32
CA GLU A 43 21.89 -23.11 -10.93
C GLU A 43 22.55 -21.73 -10.90
N ALA A 44 22.93 -21.32 -9.70
CA ALA A 44 24.22 -20.70 -9.50
C ALA A 44 24.79 -21.35 -8.25
N GLU A 45 25.91 -22.05 -8.40
CA GLU A 45 26.79 -22.40 -7.29
C GLU A 45 26.82 -21.22 -6.32
N SER A 46 26.60 -21.50 -5.04
CA SER A 46 26.71 -20.51 -3.98
C SER A 46 28.14 -19.98 -3.97
N VAL A 47 28.40 -18.93 -4.74
CA VAL A 47 29.56 -18.08 -4.54
C VAL A 47 29.40 -17.59 -3.10
N PRO A 48 30.33 -17.87 -2.19
CA PRO A 48 30.28 -17.24 -0.89
C PRO A 48 30.31 -15.73 -1.17
N ALA A 49 29.22 -15.04 -0.84
CA ALA A 49 29.20 -13.59 -0.72
C ALA A 49 30.06 -13.22 0.51
N SER A 50 31.35 -13.50 0.43
CA SER A 50 32.35 -12.74 1.15
C SER A 50 32.55 -11.46 0.33
N SER A 51 31.50 -10.66 0.21
CA SER A 51 31.76 -9.24 0.25
C SER A 51 32.40 -9.03 1.62
N ASP A 52 33.65 -8.58 1.63
CA ASP A 52 34.13 -7.79 2.74
C ASP A 52 33.08 -6.70 2.96
N TYR A 53 32.15 -6.94 3.89
CA TYR A 53 31.22 -5.94 4.40
C TYR A 53 32.09 -4.98 5.19
N VAL A 54 32.84 -4.15 4.47
CA VAL A 54 33.11 -2.80 4.94
C VAL A 54 31.71 -2.19 4.96
N GLU A 55 31.09 -2.02 6.13
CA GLU A 55 29.85 -1.24 6.22
C GLU A 55 30.19 0.18 5.78
N PRO A 56 29.92 0.56 4.52
CA PRO A 56 30.24 1.89 4.07
C PRO A 56 28.98 2.68 4.42
N PHE A 57 28.99 3.31 5.59
CA PHE A 57 27.92 4.18 6.07
C PHE A 57 26.65 3.41 6.47
N SER A 58 26.56 3.08 7.76
CA SER A 58 25.26 2.96 8.42
C SER A 58 24.61 4.35 8.32
N SER A 59 23.85 4.58 7.25
CA SER A 59 23.09 5.81 7.08
C SER A 59 21.93 5.74 8.06
N GLU A 60 21.94 6.60 9.06
CA GLU A 60 20.92 6.60 10.11
C GLU A 60 19.51 6.67 9.50
N LYS A 61 18.56 5.96 10.12
CA LYS A 61 17.17 5.94 9.67
C LYS A 61 16.55 7.34 9.86
N PRO A 62 15.79 7.85 8.88
CA PRO A 62 15.02 9.07 9.05
C PRO A 62 14.04 8.99 10.22
N GLU A 63 13.88 10.12 10.91
CA GLU A 63 12.86 10.29 11.94
C GLU A 63 11.98 11.50 11.61
N LEU A 64 10.74 11.46 12.08
CA LEU A 64 9.73 12.49 11.87
C LEU A 64 8.98 12.74 13.17
N ALA A 65 8.78 13.99 13.55
CA ALA A 65 7.80 14.41 14.54
C ALA A 65 6.96 15.55 13.96
N LEU A 66 5.76 15.74 14.50
CA LEU A 66 4.82 16.79 14.08
C LEU A 66 4.66 17.78 15.22
N ASP A 67 4.75 19.06 14.88
CA ASP A 67 4.29 20.17 15.70
C ASP A 67 3.16 20.86 14.93
N VAL A 68 1.96 20.86 15.50
CA VAL A 68 0.73 21.28 14.81
C VAL A 68 -0.01 22.28 15.67
N ASN A 69 -0.25 23.46 15.11
CA ASN A 69 -1.03 24.52 15.72
C ASN A 69 -2.30 24.75 14.90
N VAL A 70 -3.46 24.53 15.51
CA VAL A 70 -4.77 24.75 14.87
C VAL A 70 -5.25 26.17 15.16
N ASP A 71 -5.54 26.94 14.12
CA ASP A 71 -6.12 28.29 14.19
C ASP A 71 -7.33 28.40 13.27
N GLY A 72 -8.53 28.50 13.87
CA GLY A 72 -9.80 28.48 13.16
C GLY A 72 -9.90 27.27 12.23
N THR A 73 -10.14 27.50 10.94
CA THR A 73 -10.26 26.47 9.90
C THR A 73 -8.92 26.10 9.24
N THR A 74 -7.81 26.42 9.89
CA THR A 74 -6.46 26.16 9.39
C THR A 74 -5.59 25.47 10.42
N ALA A 75 -4.57 24.75 9.98
CA ALA A 75 -3.54 24.19 10.83
C ALA A 75 -2.15 24.51 10.26
N ASP A 76 -1.34 25.21 11.05
CA ASP A 76 0.10 25.38 10.79
C ASP A 76 0.80 24.10 11.23
N VAL A 77 1.51 23.46 10.30
CA VAL A 77 2.19 22.19 10.52
C VAL A 77 3.68 22.38 10.32
N LYS A 78 4.46 21.95 11.30
CA LYS A 78 5.92 21.87 11.25
C LYS A 78 6.38 20.43 11.40
N LEU A 79 7.13 19.97 10.42
CA LEU A 79 7.79 18.67 10.38
C LEU A 79 9.16 18.81 11.01
N ILE A 80 9.38 18.10 12.11
CA ILE A 80 10.67 18.02 12.80
C ILE A 80 11.31 16.71 12.37
N THR A 81 12.33 16.77 11.53
CA THR A 81 12.99 15.58 10.99
C THR A 81 14.43 15.43 11.47
N GLN A 82 14.87 14.18 11.64
CA GLN A 82 16.28 13.83 11.83
C GLN A 82 16.71 12.91 10.67
N ASN A 83 17.96 13.04 10.22
CA ASN A 83 18.52 12.22 9.14
C ASN A 83 17.72 12.29 7.83
N PHE A 84 17.06 13.44 7.59
CA PHE A 84 16.24 13.69 6.42
C PHE A 84 16.39 15.13 5.95
N THR A 85 16.53 15.31 4.63
CA THR A 85 16.62 16.60 3.95
C THR A 85 15.53 16.66 2.89
N PHE A 86 14.72 17.71 2.94
CA PHE A 86 13.74 17.96 1.89
C PHE A 86 14.44 18.40 0.61
N VAL A 87 14.02 17.84 -0.53
CA VAL A 87 14.51 18.20 -1.86
C VAL A 87 13.33 18.52 -2.77
N ASP A 88 13.54 19.42 -3.73
CA ASP A 88 12.53 19.74 -4.73
C ASP A 88 12.27 18.58 -5.69
N ASP A 89 11.12 18.63 -6.37
CA ASP A 89 10.57 17.61 -7.28
C ASP A 89 11.43 17.28 -8.51
N GLU A 90 12.59 17.92 -8.68
CA GLU A 90 13.38 17.83 -9.91
C GLU A 90 14.17 16.53 -10.08
N ALA A 91 14.13 15.62 -9.11
CA ALA A 91 14.71 14.30 -9.29
C ALA A 91 13.88 13.23 -8.59
N GLU A 92 13.42 12.25 -9.38
CA GLU A 92 13.07 10.89 -8.94
C GLU A 92 14.30 10.16 -8.36
N SER A 93 15.01 10.83 -7.46
CA SER A 93 16.23 10.38 -6.82
C SER A 93 15.89 9.43 -5.69
N VAL A 94 16.74 8.41 -5.53
CA VAL A 94 16.65 7.42 -4.47
C VAL A 94 17.80 7.61 -3.47
N GLU A 95 18.19 8.87 -3.25
CA GLU A 95 19.22 9.23 -2.29
C GLU A 95 18.67 9.07 -0.86
N HIS A 96 19.30 8.21 -0.06
CA HIS A 96 18.88 7.97 1.33
C HIS A 96 18.97 9.24 2.17
N GLY A 97 17.95 9.46 3.00
CA GLY A 97 17.82 10.67 3.81
C GLY A 97 17.42 11.90 3.00
N LYS A 98 16.98 11.74 1.74
CA LYS A 98 16.44 12.82 0.91
C LYS A 98 15.10 12.46 0.30
N GLY A 99 14.25 13.47 0.13
CA GLY A 99 12.96 13.33 -0.56
C GLY A 99 11.97 14.40 -0.13
N HIS A 100 10.69 14.04 -0.04
CA HIS A 100 9.62 14.94 0.38
C HIS A 100 8.55 14.19 1.20
N ALA A 101 7.54 14.90 1.70
CA ALA A 101 6.50 14.31 2.54
C ALA A 101 5.13 14.31 1.87
N HIS A 102 4.38 13.21 2.04
CA HIS A 102 2.97 13.10 1.65
C HIS A 102 2.10 13.39 2.86
N VAL A 103 1.12 14.28 2.71
CA VAL A 103 0.24 14.75 3.78
C VAL A 103 -1.16 14.25 3.49
N TYR A 104 -1.75 13.57 4.46
CA TYR A 104 -3.08 13.00 4.41
C TYR A 104 -3.95 13.63 5.51
N LEU A 105 -5.19 13.94 5.14
CA LEU A 105 -6.25 14.34 6.06
C LEU A 105 -7.38 13.33 5.95
N ASP A 106 -7.74 12.69 7.06
CA ASP A 106 -8.78 11.65 7.12
C ASP A 106 -8.59 10.56 6.06
N GLY A 107 -7.34 10.12 5.89
CA GLY A 107 -6.94 9.11 4.90
C GLY A 107 -6.84 9.60 3.45
N LYS A 108 -7.22 10.84 3.14
CA LYS A 108 -7.11 11.43 1.79
C LYS A 108 -5.82 12.20 1.64
N LEU A 109 -5.06 11.95 0.57
CA LEU A 109 -3.89 12.77 0.22
C LEU A 109 -4.35 14.20 -0.11
N VAL A 110 -3.85 15.18 0.65
CA VAL A 110 -4.21 16.61 0.52
C VAL A 110 -3.05 17.48 0.06
N ALA A 111 -1.79 17.06 0.31
CA ALA A 111 -0.61 17.76 -0.15
C ALA A 111 0.60 16.83 -0.30
N MET A 112 1.53 17.26 -1.14
CA MET A 112 2.92 16.78 -1.17
C MET A 112 3.77 18.00 -0.84
N THR A 113 4.58 17.93 0.21
CA THR A 113 5.39 19.06 0.68
C THR A 113 6.88 18.76 0.58
N HIS A 114 7.56 19.65 -0.13
CA HIS A 114 9.02 19.72 -0.24
C HIS A 114 9.62 20.69 0.79
N ASN A 115 8.80 21.17 1.73
CA ASN A 115 9.20 22.05 2.81
C ASN A 115 8.76 21.48 4.18
N PRO A 116 9.54 21.72 5.24
CA PRO A 116 9.19 21.24 6.57
C PRO A 116 8.01 21.99 7.20
N GLU A 117 7.64 23.16 6.69
CA GLU A 117 6.56 24.00 7.24
C GLU A 117 5.51 24.26 6.16
N PHE A 118 4.24 24.04 6.48
CA PHE A 118 3.11 24.26 5.57
C PHE A 118 1.81 24.50 6.34
N VAL A 119 0.78 24.98 5.62
CA VAL A 119 -0.55 25.26 6.20
C VAL A 119 -1.59 24.37 5.55
N VAL A 120 -2.32 23.60 6.36
CA VAL A 120 -3.54 22.90 5.94
C VAL A 120 -4.70 23.88 6.07
N LYS A 121 -5.47 24.07 4.98
CA LYS A 121 -6.56 25.06 4.92
C LYS A 121 -7.91 24.39 4.75
N ASN A 122 -8.97 25.12 5.09
CA ASN A 122 -10.37 24.73 4.92
C ASN A 122 -10.70 23.43 5.67
N LEU A 123 -10.16 23.29 6.89
CA LEU A 123 -10.52 22.19 7.77
C LEU A 123 -11.97 22.38 8.25
N PRO A 124 -12.85 21.38 8.06
CA PRO A 124 -14.18 21.38 8.67
C PRO A 124 -14.11 21.45 10.20
N GLU A 125 -15.21 21.82 10.84
CA GLU A 125 -15.33 21.68 12.30
C GLU A 125 -15.35 20.19 12.68
N GLY A 126 -14.64 19.82 13.74
CA GLY A 126 -14.57 18.46 14.24
C GLY A 126 -13.16 17.92 14.44
N GLU A 127 -13.09 16.62 14.72
CA GLU A 127 -11.83 15.89 14.83
C GLU A 127 -11.39 15.41 13.44
N HIS A 128 -10.10 15.61 13.14
CA HIS A 128 -9.47 15.18 11.90
C HIS A 128 -8.18 14.42 12.19
N GLU A 129 -7.92 13.39 11.40
CA GLU A 129 -6.65 12.67 11.42
C GLU A 129 -5.68 13.31 10.42
N LEU A 130 -4.62 13.95 10.92
CA LEU A 130 -3.50 14.40 10.11
C LEU A 130 -2.41 13.32 10.11
N ARG A 131 -2.13 12.74 8.94
CA ARG A 131 -1.03 11.78 8.76
C ARG A 131 0.01 12.34 7.79
N VAL A 132 1.27 12.24 8.15
CA VAL A 132 2.40 12.64 7.29
C VAL A 132 3.35 11.48 7.14
N GLU A 133 3.74 11.17 5.91
CA GLU A 133 4.69 10.10 5.56
C GLU A 133 5.88 10.67 4.78
N LEU A 134 7.10 10.30 5.18
CA LEU A 134 8.31 10.63 4.42
C LEU A 134 8.47 9.68 3.24
N THR A 135 8.84 10.24 2.10
CA THR A 135 9.04 9.51 0.83
C THR A 135 10.39 9.88 0.22
N TYR A 136 10.95 8.96 -0.57
CA TYR A 136 12.08 9.25 -1.46
C TYR A 136 11.66 10.23 -2.56
N GLY A 137 12.62 10.81 -3.28
CA GLY A 137 12.33 11.69 -4.41
C GLY A 137 11.46 11.04 -5.50
N ASN A 138 11.49 9.71 -5.61
CA ASN A 138 10.67 8.93 -6.54
C ASN A 138 9.33 8.41 -5.94
N HIS A 139 8.82 9.00 -4.86
CA HIS A 139 7.58 8.61 -4.17
C HIS A 139 7.58 7.26 -3.46
N MET A 140 8.68 6.50 -3.45
CA MET A 140 8.75 5.30 -2.63
C MET A 140 8.68 5.67 -1.14
N PRO A 141 8.01 4.88 -0.28
CA PRO A 141 7.90 5.21 1.13
C PRO A 141 9.18 4.90 1.90
N TYR A 142 9.59 5.81 2.80
CA TYR A 142 10.60 5.49 3.82
C TYR A 142 10.03 4.61 4.94
N LYS A 143 8.70 4.39 4.98
CA LYS A 143 7.98 3.75 6.10
C LYS A 143 8.25 4.47 7.42
N VAL A 144 8.33 5.80 7.34
CA VAL A 144 8.46 6.72 8.47
C VAL A 144 7.29 7.68 8.37
N GLU A 145 6.32 7.50 9.27
CA GLU A 145 5.12 8.31 9.31
C GLU A 145 4.79 8.76 10.74
N ARG A 146 3.94 9.78 10.82
CA ARG A 146 3.34 10.26 12.06
C ARG A 146 1.87 10.57 11.82
N VAL A 147 1.06 10.22 12.81
CA VAL A 147 -0.38 10.50 12.85
C VAL A 147 -0.64 11.38 14.07
N GLN A 148 -1.42 12.44 13.88
CA GLN A 148 -1.89 13.32 14.94
C GLN A 148 -3.37 13.63 14.75
N LEU A 149 -4.16 13.42 15.80
CA LEU A 149 -5.54 13.89 15.85
C LEU A 149 -5.53 15.39 16.16
N ILE A 150 -6.20 16.16 15.31
CA ILE A 150 -6.40 17.59 15.49
C ILE A 150 -7.88 17.88 15.66
N ASN A 151 -8.22 18.85 16.51
CA ASN A 151 -9.61 19.23 16.75
C ASN A 151 -9.81 20.68 16.32
N VAL A 152 -10.72 20.88 15.38
CA VAL A 152 -11.11 22.18 14.83
C VAL A 152 -12.40 22.63 15.49
N LYS A 153 -12.37 23.83 16.05
CA LYS A 153 -13.46 24.43 16.84
C LYS A 153 -14.24 25.48 16.07
#